data_AF-A0A7Y3DLR4-F1
#
_entry.id   AF-A0A7Y3DLR4-F1
#
_cell.length_a   1.000
_cell.length_b   1.000
_cell.length_c   1.000
_cell.angle_alpha   90.00
_cell.angle_beta   90.00
_cell.angle_gamma   90.00
#
_symmetry.space_group_name_H-M   'P 1'
#
loop_
_entity.id
_entity.type
_entity.pdbx_description
1 polymer ?
#
loop_
_entity_poly.entity_id
_entity_poly.type
_entity_poly.pdbx_seq_one_letter_code
_entity_poly.pdbx_strand_id
1 'polypeptide(L)'
;PADIGSYEGWKSFVKGEKLNIEFDKGLNHDFKTLVQSANFLITTSITEGFGFSYLEPWVLSKLLWGRKLTAICRDFEMNGVQLEHLYTKLRVPVDWMGRRQFYKKWSACVSRTSELFNISVDNAVIRNAFESITRDGIIDFGVLDEVSQKRVILVLIGSRKKTEKLIQLNPFLLNPGSVANQSELIKCNHDAILHNYNPKTYSQRLREIYGKVSNSAVKHQIDKAVVISEFFNLEEFSLLKWSDYGE
;
A
#
# COMPACT_ATOMS: atom_id res chain seq x y z
N PRO A 1 -1.27 -12.53 17.55
CA PRO A 1 -1.51 -11.98 16.20
C PRO A 1 -0.26 -12.19 15.35
N ALA A 2 -0.38 -12.55 14.06
CA ALA A 2 0.78 -12.85 13.20
C ALA A 2 1.71 -11.64 12.97
N ASP A 3 1.18 -10.43 13.15
CA ASP A 3 1.81 -9.13 12.94
C ASP A 3 2.51 -8.56 14.18
N ILE A 4 2.35 -9.16 15.36
CA ILE A 4 2.87 -8.60 16.62
C ILE A 4 4.41 -8.48 16.62
N GLY A 5 5.10 -9.42 15.97
CA GLY A 5 6.57 -9.39 15.82
C GLY A 5 7.04 -8.21 14.98
N SER A 6 6.40 -8.00 13.82
CA SER A 6 6.70 -6.85 12.94
C SER A 6 6.42 -5.52 13.64
N TYR A 7 5.28 -5.43 14.34
CA TYR A 7 4.89 -4.26 15.12
C TYR A 7 5.92 -3.89 16.21
N GLU A 8 6.31 -4.83 17.07
CA GLU A 8 7.30 -4.56 18.13
C GLU A 8 8.70 -4.28 17.55
N GLY A 9 9.05 -4.93 16.45
CA GLY A 9 10.29 -4.68 15.73
C GLY A 9 10.36 -3.28 15.13
N TRP A 10 9.26 -2.74 14.60
CA TRP A 10 9.18 -1.36 14.12
C TRP A 10 9.24 -0.34 15.26
N LYS A 11 8.56 -0.58 16.38
CA LYS A 11 8.65 0.26 17.58
C LYS A 11 10.08 0.35 18.11
N SER A 12 10.75 -0.81 18.19
CA SER A 12 12.15 -0.91 18.61
C SER A 12 13.09 -0.17 17.67
N PHE A 13 12.90 -0.34 16.35
CA PHE A 13 13.69 0.35 15.33
C PHE A 13 13.52 1.87 15.40
N VAL A 14 12.28 2.38 15.45
CA VAL A 14 12.01 3.83 15.57
C VAL A 14 12.65 4.42 16.83
N LYS A 15 12.56 3.72 17.96
CA LYS A 15 13.18 4.16 19.21
C LYS A 15 14.71 4.17 19.13
N GLY A 16 15.32 3.13 18.57
CA GLY A 16 16.77 3.01 18.41
C GLY A 16 17.36 4.12 17.53
N GLU A 17 16.69 4.39 16.41
CA GLU A 17 17.09 5.41 15.44
C GLU A 17 16.57 6.82 15.78
N LYS A 18 15.86 6.98 16.91
CA LYS A 18 15.29 8.26 17.40
C LYS A 18 14.43 8.98 16.35
N LEU A 19 13.63 8.22 15.60
CA LEU A 19 12.73 8.78 14.59
C LEU A 19 11.54 9.47 15.27
N ASN A 20 11.09 10.60 14.70
CA ASN A 20 9.97 11.37 15.22
C ASN A 20 8.62 10.74 14.85
N ILE A 21 8.34 9.57 15.41
CA ILE A 21 7.12 8.80 15.18
C ILE A 21 6.58 8.35 16.53
N GLU A 22 5.30 8.62 16.78
CA GLU A 22 4.59 8.13 17.96
C GLU A 22 3.66 6.99 17.55
N PHE A 23 3.74 5.87 18.27
CA PHE A 23 2.84 4.73 18.09
C PHE A 23 1.65 4.83 19.06
N ASP A 24 0.57 4.13 18.72
CA ASP A 24 -0.53 3.83 19.65
C ASP A 24 -1.27 5.06 20.24
N LYS A 25 -1.18 6.24 19.60
CA LYS A 25 -1.80 7.47 20.11
C LYS A 25 -3.32 7.31 20.33
N GLY A 26 -3.98 6.53 19.50
CA GLY A 26 -5.42 6.23 19.61
C GLY A 26 -5.81 5.35 20.80
N LEU A 27 -4.87 4.71 21.50
CA LEU A 27 -5.17 3.97 22.73
C LEU A 27 -5.42 4.91 23.93
N ASN A 28 -4.84 6.11 23.89
CA ASN A 28 -4.82 7.04 25.03
C ASN A 28 -5.44 8.41 24.69
N HIS A 29 -5.89 8.62 23.46
CA HIS A 29 -6.49 9.88 23.01
C HIS A 29 -7.76 9.59 22.20
N ASP A 30 -8.72 10.50 22.32
CA ASP A 30 -9.92 10.46 21.51
C ASP A 30 -9.59 10.58 20.00
N PHE A 31 -10.15 9.67 19.20
CA PHE A 31 -9.90 9.59 17.77
C PHE A 31 -10.27 10.88 17.04
N LYS A 32 -11.42 11.47 17.37
CA LYS A 32 -11.88 12.71 16.71
C LYS A 32 -10.91 13.85 16.98
N THR A 33 -10.42 13.97 18.20
CA THR A 33 -9.41 14.98 18.60
C THR A 33 -8.09 14.79 17.85
N LEU A 34 -7.64 13.55 17.68
CA LEU A 34 -6.44 13.25 16.89
C LEU A 34 -6.61 13.64 15.42
N VAL A 35 -7.72 13.25 14.79
CA VAL A 35 -7.96 13.58 13.39
C VAL A 35 -8.10 15.10 13.21
N GLN A 36 -8.84 15.78 14.09
CA GLN A 36 -9.02 17.23 14.02
C GLN A 36 -7.70 18.00 14.17
N SER A 37 -6.78 17.52 15.00
CA SER A 37 -5.45 18.15 15.18
C SER A 37 -4.46 17.84 14.05
N ALA A 38 -4.65 16.76 13.29
CA ALA A 38 -3.78 16.41 12.17
C ALA A 38 -3.88 17.42 11.01
N ASN A 39 -2.74 17.75 10.38
CA ASN A 39 -2.72 18.58 9.16
C ASN A 39 -3.33 17.84 7.96
N PHE A 40 -3.04 16.56 7.83
CA PHE A 40 -3.56 15.64 6.81
C PHE A 40 -3.40 14.20 7.30
N LEU A 41 -4.07 13.27 6.63
CA LEU A 41 -3.96 11.83 6.89
C LEU A 41 -3.12 11.16 5.81
N ILE A 42 -2.41 10.09 6.19
CA ILE A 42 -1.51 9.38 5.27
C ILE A 42 -2.00 7.94 5.11
N THR A 43 -2.00 7.45 3.86
CA THR A 43 -2.07 6.02 3.55
C THR A 43 -0.75 5.54 2.93
N THR A 44 -0.20 4.46 3.46
CA THR A 44 0.99 3.78 2.91
C THR A 44 0.69 2.34 2.52
N SER A 45 -0.58 1.93 2.55
CA SER A 45 -1.03 0.56 2.32
C SER A 45 -0.62 0.05 0.94
N ILE A 46 -0.02 -1.14 0.90
CA ILE A 46 0.30 -1.86 -0.35
C ILE A 46 -0.84 -2.79 -0.79
N THR A 47 -1.73 -3.12 0.15
CA THR A 47 -2.93 -3.94 -0.03
C THR A 47 -3.99 -3.43 0.93
N GLU A 48 -5.25 -3.47 0.52
CA GLU A 48 -6.38 -3.01 1.32
C GLU A 48 -7.63 -3.82 0.92
N GLY A 49 -8.59 -4.00 1.85
CA GLY A 49 -9.81 -4.78 1.61
C GLY A 49 -11.09 -4.02 1.21
N PHE A 50 -11.36 -2.83 1.78
CA PHE A 50 -12.64 -2.12 1.64
C PHE A 50 -12.54 -0.68 1.10
N GLY A 51 -11.40 -0.03 1.30
CA GLY A 51 -11.01 1.24 0.72
C GLY A 51 -11.40 2.45 1.58
N PHE A 52 -11.87 2.25 2.81
CA PHE A 52 -12.35 3.36 3.66
C PHE A 52 -11.27 4.39 3.99
N SER A 53 -10.01 3.97 4.06
CA SER A 53 -8.88 4.89 4.21
C SER A 53 -8.77 5.91 3.08
N TYR A 54 -9.41 5.67 1.92
CA TYR A 54 -9.50 6.61 0.80
C TYR A 54 -10.71 7.54 0.85
N LEU A 55 -11.68 7.28 1.73
CA LEU A 55 -12.95 8.00 1.81
C LEU A 55 -13.10 8.81 3.10
N GLU A 56 -12.82 8.19 4.25
CA GLU A 56 -13.02 8.79 5.58
C GLU A 56 -12.33 10.13 5.81
N PRO A 57 -11.07 10.37 5.35
CA PRO A 57 -10.39 11.64 5.56
C PRO A 57 -11.20 12.84 5.06
N TRP A 58 -11.81 12.72 3.88
CA TRP A 58 -12.51 13.81 3.21
C TRP A 58 -13.79 14.21 3.96
N VAL A 59 -14.52 13.23 4.51
CA VAL A 59 -15.71 13.47 5.35
C VAL A 59 -15.35 14.23 6.62
N LEU A 60 -14.12 14.03 7.13
CA LEU A 60 -13.59 14.74 8.28
C LEU A 60 -12.89 16.06 7.91
N SER A 61 -13.07 16.54 6.68
CA SER A 61 -12.42 17.74 6.14
C SER A 61 -10.88 17.68 6.21
N LYS A 62 -10.32 16.48 6.01
CA LYS A 62 -8.88 16.25 5.98
C LYS A 62 -8.44 15.80 4.60
N LEU A 63 -7.30 16.36 4.17
CA LEU A 63 -6.60 15.88 3.00
C LEU A 63 -6.09 14.45 3.27
N LEU A 64 -6.28 13.57 2.30
CA LEU A 64 -5.55 12.31 2.22
C LEU A 64 -4.29 12.48 1.36
N TRP A 65 -3.16 12.01 1.87
CA TRP A 65 -1.89 11.94 1.15
C TRP A 65 -1.36 10.50 1.14
N GLY A 66 -0.55 10.14 0.16
CA GLY A 66 0.19 8.88 0.18
C GLY A 66 -0.06 7.98 -1.03
N ARG A 67 -0.10 6.66 -0.79
CA ARG A 67 -0.12 5.64 -1.84
C ARG A 67 -1.53 5.41 -2.40
N LYS A 68 -1.66 5.50 -3.72
CA LYS A 68 -2.84 5.06 -4.47
C LYS A 68 -2.75 3.57 -4.78
N LEU A 69 -3.79 2.83 -4.44
CA LEU A 69 -4.01 1.46 -4.89
C LEU A 69 -5.02 1.48 -6.02
N THR A 70 -4.56 1.47 -7.28
CA THR A 70 -5.40 1.68 -8.46
C THR A 70 -6.62 0.77 -8.50
N ALA A 71 -6.48 -0.52 -8.16
CA ALA A 71 -7.58 -1.46 -8.14
C ALA A 71 -8.69 -1.09 -7.13
N ILE A 72 -8.34 -0.46 -6.01
CA ILE A 72 -9.28 0.00 -4.98
C ILE A 72 -9.86 1.38 -5.35
N CYS A 73 -9.01 2.29 -5.83
CA CYS A 73 -9.38 3.68 -6.07
C CYS A 73 -10.21 3.88 -7.33
N ARG A 74 -10.15 2.97 -8.32
CA ARG A 74 -10.84 3.11 -9.61
C ARG A 74 -12.34 3.41 -9.46
N ASP A 75 -13.03 2.65 -8.61
CA ASP A 75 -14.47 2.84 -8.42
C ASP A 75 -14.78 4.16 -7.70
N PHE A 76 -13.85 4.65 -6.89
CA PHE A 76 -13.99 5.93 -6.20
C PHE A 76 -13.82 7.10 -7.18
N GLU A 77 -12.80 7.01 -8.04
CA GLU A 77 -12.57 7.96 -9.14
C GLU A 77 -13.76 7.99 -10.10
N MET A 78 -14.35 6.83 -10.44
CA MET A 78 -15.57 6.76 -11.25
C MET A 78 -16.79 7.42 -10.59
N ASN A 79 -16.84 7.48 -9.25
CA ASN A 79 -17.88 8.18 -8.50
C ASN A 79 -17.53 9.65 -8.20
N GLY A 80 -16.47 10.18 -8.83
CA GLY A 80 -16.08 11.59 -8.75
C GLY A 80 -15.11 11.94 -7.63
N VAL A 81 -14.54 10.95 -6.93
CA VAL A 81 -13.48 11.20 -5.93
C VAL A 81 -12.14 11.41 -6.64
N GLN A 82 -11.55 12.59 -6.49
CA GLN A 82 -10.28 12.99 -7.09
C GLN A 82 -9.10 12.50 -6.24
N LEU A 83 -8.25 11.65 -6.81
CA LEU A 83 -7.13 10.97 -6.13
C LEU A 83 -5.83 11.03 -6.95
N GLU A 84 -5.75 11.92 -7.93
CA GLU A 84 -4.66 12.03 -8.89
C GLU A 84 -3.34 12.48 -8.24
N HIS A 85 -3.40 13.17 -7.11
CA HIS A 85 -2.23 13.63 -6.36
C HIS A 85 -1.52 12.51 -5.58
N LEU A 86 -2.16 11.35 -5.41
CA LEU A 86 -1.60 10.21 -4.71
C LEU A 86 -0.56 9.46 -5.58
N TYR A 87 0.54 9.00 -4.98
CA TYR A 87 1.59 8.28 -5.70
C TYR A 87 1.27 6.79 -5.81
N THR A 88 1.70 6.11 -6.88
CA THR A 88 1.46 4.66 -7.03
C THR A 88 2.65 3.80 -6.61
N LYS A 89 3.89 4.34 -6.64
CA LYS A 89 5.12 3.66 -6.25
C LYS A 89 6.06 4.60 -5.51
N LEU A 90 6.80 4.08 -4.54
CA LEU A 90 7.87 4.79 -3.83
C LEU A 90 9.21 4.20 -4.28
N ARG A 91 9.85 4.85 -5.25
CA ARG A 91 11.03 4.33 -5.96
C ARG A 91 12.30 4.45 -5.12
N VAL A 92 12.99 3.34 -4.87
CA VAL A 92 14.26 3.31 -4.13
C VAL A 92 15.34 2.55 -4.91
N PRO A 93 16.62 2.97 -4.86
CA PRO A 93 17.70 2.20 -5.47
C PRO A 93 17.90 0.84 -4.80
N VAL A 94 17.91 -0.22 -5.61
CA VAL A 94 18.07 -1.61 -5.14
C VAL A 94 19.40 -1.84 -4.43
N ASP A 95 20.44 -1.10 -4.83
CA ASP A 95 21.78 -1.24 -4.22
C ASP A 95 21.82 -0.79 -2.75
N TRP A 96 20.87 0.01 -2.28
CA TRP A 96 20.84 0.43 -0.87
C TRP A 96 20.60 -0.72 0.10
N MET A 97 19.98 -1.80 -0.38
CA MET A 97 19.66 -3.02 0.35
C MET A 97 20.51 -4.22 -0.09
N GLY A 98 21.36 -4.04 -1.11
CA GLY A 98 22.24 -5.06 -1.67
C GLY A 98 21.52 -5.98 -2.66
N ARG A 99 21.60 -5.66 -3.95
CA ARG A 99 20.90 -6.36 -5.05
C ARG A 99 21.03 -7.88 -5.02
N ARG A 100 22.23 -8.41 -4.79
CA ARG A 100 22.46 -9.87 -4.74
C ARG A 100 21.77 -10.54 -3.55
N GLN A 101 21.78 -9.90 -2.38
CA GLN A 101 21.14 -10.42 -1.17
C GLN A 101 19.62 -10.40 -1.34
N PHE A 102 19.10 -9.30 -1.87
CA PHE A 102 17.69 -9.16 -2.19
C PHE A 102 17.22 -10.19 -3.23
N TYR A 103 17.96 -10.37 -4.33
CA TYR A 103 17.63 -11.39 -5.33
C TYR A 103 17.48 -12.78 -4.70
N LYS A 104 18.44 -13.18 -3.85
CA LYS A 104 18.38 -14.49 -3.17
C LYS A 104 17.13 -14.64 -2.29
N LYS A 105 16.81 -13.62 -1.49
CA LYS A 105 15.60 -13.61 -0.65
C LYS A 105 14.34 -13.69 -1.49
N TRP A 106 14.26 -12.83 -2.51
CA TRP A 106 13.11 -12.72 -3.38
C TRP A 106 12.87 -14.01 -4.17
N SER A 107 13.90 -14.56 -4.81
CA SER A 107 13.80 -15.82 -5.56
C SER A 107 13.43 -17.00 -4.67
N ALA A 108 13.99 -17.08 -3.46
CA ALA A 108 13.66 -18.15 -2.51
C ALA A 108 12.21 -18.07 -2.04
N CYS A 109 11.69 -16.86 -1.80
CA CYS A 109 10.29 -16.63 -1.45
C CYS A 109 9.37 -17.04 -2.62
N VAL A 110 9.68 -16.60 -3.84
CA VAL A 110 8.95 -17.00 -5.05
C VAL A 110 8.92 -18.51 -5.20
N SER A 111 10.05 -19.21 -5.14
CA SER A 111 10.10 -20.68 -5.26
C SER A 111 9.27 -21.38 -4.19
N ARG A 112 9.38 -20.95 -2.93
CA ARG A 112 8.58 -21.51 -1.83
C ARG A 112 7.09 -21.30 -2.05
N THR A 113 6.68 -20.11 -2.46
CA THR A 113 5.27 -19.80 -2.73
C THR A 113 4.76 -20.59 -3.94
N SER A 114 5.57 -20.75 -4.99
CA SER A 114 5.24 -21.59 -6.14
C SER A 114 5.00 -23.05 -5.73
N GLU A 115 5.88 -23.62 -4.89
CA GLU A 115 5.71 -24.97 -4.34
C GLU A 115 4.42 -25.10 -3.51
N LEU A 116 4.13 -24.13 -2.64
CA LEU A 116 2.93 -24.14 -1.79
C LEU A 116 1.62 -24.20 -2.60
N PHE A 117 1.60 -23.53 -3.75
CA PHE A 117 0.43 -23.47 -4.63
C PHE A 117 0.50 -24.46 -5.82
N ASN A 118 1.50 -25.35 -5.86
CA ASN A 118 1.76 -26.28 -6.97
C ASN A 118 1.85 -25.59 -8.34
N ILE A 119 2.49 -24.43 -8.38
CA ILE A 119 2.75 -23.66 -9.61
C ILE A 119 4.15 -24.00 -10.11
N SER A 120 4.29 -24.35 -11.38
CA SER A 120 5.60 -24.48 -12.01
C SER A 120 6.10 -23.12 -12.47
N VAL A 121 7.21 -22.65 -11.88
CA VAL A 121 7.89 -21.42 -12.29
C VAL A 121 9.35 -21.76 -12.55
N ASP A 122 9.79 -21.60 -13.79
CA ASP A 122 11.18 -21.85 -14.12
C ASP A 122 12.11 -20.70 -13.67
N ASN A 123 13.40 -21.01 -13.53
CA ASN A 123 14.40 -20.04 -13.09
C ASN A 123 14.59 -18.86 -14.07
N ALA A 124 14.24 -19.02 -15.35
CA ALA A 124 14.33 -17.94 -16.33
C ALA A 124 13.22 -16.92 -16.11
N VAL A 125 11.99 -17.36 -15.80
CA VAL A 125 10.84 -16.53 -15.43
C VAL A 125 11.15 -15.75 -14.14
N ILE A 126 11.66 -16.41 -13.10
CA ILE A 126 12.08 -15.74 -11.85
C ILE A 126 13.10 -14.65 -12.14
N ARG A 127 14.15 -14.95 -12.91
CA ARG A 127 15.19 -13.98 -13.26
C ARG A 127 14.65 -12.82 -14.07
N ASN A 128 13.83 -13.09 -15.10
CA ASN A 128 13.25 -12.06 -15.95
C ASN A 128 12.30 -11.14 -15.18
N ALA A 129 11.47 -11.71 -14.29
CA ALA A 129 10.60 -10.93 -13.42
C ALA A 129 11.42 -10.06 -12.45
N PHE A 130 12.49 -10.61 -11.87
CA PHE A 130 13.39 -9.82 -11.03
C PHE A 130 14.01 -8.63 -11.76
N GLU A 131 14.51 -8.84 -12.98
CA GLU A 131 15.02 -7.76 -13.83
C GLU A 131 13.93 -6.74 -14.20
N SER A 132 12.67 -7.17 -14.37
CA SER A 132 11.53 -6.28 -14.60
C SER A 132 11.24 -5.38 -13.39
N ILE A 133 11.13 -5.97 -12.18
CA ILE A 133 10.82 -5.21 -10.96
C ILE A 133 12.00 -4.38 -10.43
N THR A 134 13.22 -4.66 -10.92
CA THR A 134 14.44 -3.91 -10.58
C THR A 134 15.00 -3.09 -11.75
N ARG A 135 14.18 -2.84 -12.78
CA ARG A 135 14.55 -2.06 -13.97
C ARG A 135 15.17 -0.72 -13.56
N ASP A 136 16.23 -0.33 -14.27
CA ASP A 136 17.01 0.88 -14.00
C ASP A 136 17.66 0.92 -12.60
N GLY A 137 17.78 -0.24 -11.94
CA GLY A 137 18.33 -0.35 -10.59
C GLY A 137 17.39 0.22 -9.52
N ILE A 138 16.10 0.35 -9.82
CA ILE A 138 15.08 0.93 -8.94
C ILE A 138 14.02 -0.12 -8.66
N ILE A 139 13.50 -0.12 -7.43
CA ILE A 139 12.37 -0.96 -7.01
C ILE A 139 11.36 -0.13 -6.20
N ASP A 140 10.13 -0.59 -6.11
CA ASP A 140 9.14 -0.02 -5.19
C ASP A 140 9.44 -0.43 -3.73
N PHE A 141 9.57 0.54 -2.84
CA PHE A 141 9.75 0.31 -1.41
C PHE A 141 8.64 -0.55 -0.80
N GLY A 142 7.42 -0.47 -1.34
CA GLY A 142 6.27 -1.23 -0.85
C GLY A 142 6.35 -2.75 -1.07
N VAL A 143 7.23 -3.24 -1.94
CA VAL A 143 7.36 -4.69 -2.19
C VAL A 143 8.50 -5.35 -1.39
N LEU A 144 9.24 -4.56 -0.63
CA LEU A 144 10.36 -5.00 0.19
C LEU A 144 9.89 -5.70 1.46
N ASP A 145 10.71 -6.58 2.05
CA ASP A 145 10.54 -7.07 3.42
C ASP A 145 10.95 -6.00 4.44
N GLU A 146 10.53 -6.15 5.69
CA GLU A 146 10.81 -5.18 6.75
C GLU A 146 12.32 -4.96 6.96
N VAL A 147 13.13 -6.01 6.85
CA VAL A 147 14.60 -5.91 6.96
C VAL A 147 15.16 -4.99 5.87
N SER A 148 14.74 -5.15 4.62
CA SER A 148 15.21 -4.29 3.53
C SER A 148 14.68 -2.87 3.65
N GLN A 149 13.45 -2.68 4.13
CA GLN A 149 12.88 -1.36 4.40
C GLN A 149 13.67 -0.62 5.49
N LYS A 150 13.94 -1.26 6.63
CA LYS A 150 14.78 -0.70 7.71
C LYS A 150 16.18 -0.35 7.19
N ARG A 151 16.77 -1.19 6.34
CA ARG A 151 18.08 -0.91 5.72
C ARG A 151 18.06 0.33 4.82
N VAL A 152 17.01 0.51 4.01
CA VAL A 152 16.81 1.73 3.21
C VAL A 152 16.71 2.96 4.11
N ILE A 153 15.96 2.87 5.23
CA ILE A 153 15.81 3.98 6.18
C ILE A 153 17.17 4.34 6.83
N LEU A 154 17.94 3.34 7.29
CA LEU A 154 19.30 3.56 7.84
C LEU A 154 20.22 4.27 6.84
N VAL A 155 20.12 3.88 5.57
CA VAL A 155 20.87 4.50 4.48
C VAL A 155 20.52 5.99 4.30
N LEU A 156 19.25 6.35 4.50
CA LEU A 156 18.78 7.74 4.40
C LEU A 156 19.20 8.57 5.62
N ILE A 157 19.08 8.00 6.83
CA ILE A 157 19.55 8.65 8.07
C ILE A 157 21.03 9.03 7.96
N GLY A 158 21.85 8.13 7.41
CA GLY A 158 23.29 8.34 7.28
C GLY A 158 23.75 9.22 6.10
N SER A 159 22.87 9.70 5.22
CA SER A 159 23.33 10.40 4.01
C SER A 159 22.32 11.36 3.39
N ARG A 160 22.56 12.67 3.58
CA ARG A 160 21.81 13.75 2.92
C ARG A 160 21.78 13.61 1.40
N LYS A 161 22.91 13.24 0.76
CA LYS A 161 22.98 13.02 -0.69
C LYS A 161 22.03 11.92 -1.15
N LYS A 162 21.84 10.86 -0.35
CA LYS A 162 20.89 9.80 -0.66
C LYS A 162 19.45 10.24 -0.45
N THR A 163 19.18 11.07 0.56
CA THR A 163 17.87 11.73 0.72
C THR A 163 17.53 12.61 -0.48
N GLU A 164 18.47 13.43 -0.96
CA GLU A 164 18.30 14.24 -2.18
C GLU A 164 18.02 13.36 -3.40
N LYS A 165 18.75 12.24 -3.56
CA LYS A 165 18.48 11.25 -4.61
C LYS A 165 17.09 10.62 -4.48
N LEU A 166 16.63 10.32 -3.26
CA LEU A 166 15.28 9.78 -3.03
C LEU A 166 14.21 10.77 -3.49
N ILE A 167 14.37 12.06 -3.15
CA ILE A 167 13.45 13.13 -3.54
C ILE A 167 13.47 13.32 -5.06
N GLN A 168 14.63 13.24 -5.71
CA GLN A 168 14.71 13.29 -7.18
C GLN A 168 13.93 12.15 -7.85
N LEU A 169 14.00 10.93 -7.29
CA LEU A 169 13.24 9.78 -7.78
C LEU A 169 11.75 9.86 -7.46
N ASN A 170 11.39 10.60 -6.40
CA ASN A 170 10.04 10.72 -5.87
C ASN A 170 9.72 12.18 -5.50
N PRO A 171 9.49 13.06 -6.49
CA PRO A 171 9.32 14.49 -6.24
C PRO A 171 8.18 14.83 -5.26
N PHE A 172 7.18 13.95 -5.15
CA PHE A 172 6.08 14.06 -4.19
C PHE A 172 6.54 14.05 -2.72
N LEU A 173 7.74 13.57 -2.41
CA LEU A 173 8.28 13.62 -1.04
C LEU A 173 8.78 15.03 -0.62
N LEU A 174 8.89 15.97 -1.55
CA LEU A 174 9.41 17.31 -1.24
C LEU A 174 8.50 18.08 -0.29
N ASN A 175 7.18 18.03 -0.52
CA ASN A 175 6.17 18.72 0.27
C ASN A 175 4.96 17.80 0.52
N PRO A 176 5.06 16.79 1.39
CA PRO A 176 3.96 15.89 1.69
C PRO A 176 2.73 16.65 2.19
N GLY A 177 1.56 16.31 1.69
CA GLY A 177 0.31 16.97 2.05
C GLY A 177 0.12 18.35 1.40
N SER A 178 1.00 18.78 0.49
CA SER A 178 0.81 19.98 -0.30
C SER A 178 0.18 19.65 -1.65
N VAL A 179 -0.99 20.22 -1.92
CA VAL A 179 -1.75 20.07 -3.16
C VAL A 179 -2.31 21.40 -3.60
N ALA A 180 -2.34 21.63 -4.91
CA ALA A 180 -3.03 22.78 -5.50
C ALA A 180 -4.52 22.74 -5.17
N ASN A 181 -5.11 23.91 -4.89
CA ASN A 181 -6.54 24.06 -4.59
C ASN A 181 -7.06 23.11 -3.50
N GLN A 182 -6.25 22.87 -2.45
CA GLN A 182 -6.57 21.89 -1.39
C GLN A 182 -7.99 22.02 -0.82
N SER A 183 -8.46 23.25 -0.55
CA SER A 183 -9.82 23.45 -0.01
C SER A 183 -10.92 23.02 -0.97
N GLU A 184 -10.73 23.26 -2.27
CA GLU A 184 -11.66 22.82 -3.30
C GLU A 184 -11.63 21.31 -3.46
N LEU A 185 -10.43 20.71 -3.50
CA LEU A 185 -10.25 19.26 -3.56
C LEU A 185 -10.95 18.55 -2.38
N ILE A 186 -10.76 19.05 -1.16
CA ILE A 186 -11.42 18.52 0.04
C ILE A 186 -12.94 18.59 -0.10
N LYS A 187 -13.46 19.74 -0.55
CA LYS A 187 -14.90 19.93 -0.73
C LYS A 187 -15.48 19.01 -1.80
N CYS A 188 -14.85 18.93 -2.98
CA CYS A 188 -15.30 18.07 -4.07
C CYS A 188 -15.35 16.60 -3.65
N ASN A 189 -14.29 16.11 -3.00
CA ASN A 189 -14.26 14.72 -2.52
C ASN A 189 -15.28 14.47 -1.41
N HIS A 190 -15.40 15.39 -0.46
CA HIS A 190 -16.44 15.32 0.57
C HIS A 190 -17.84 15.18 -0.04
N ASP A 191 -18.18 16.04 -1.00
CA ASP A 191 -19.51 16.06 -1.62
C ASP A 191 -19.75 14.80 -2.47
N ALA A 192 -18.76 14.36 -3.26
CA ALA A 192 -18.83 13.11 -4.01
C ALA A 192 -19.05 11.91 -3.08
N ILE A 193 -18.41 11.91 -1.90
CA ILE A 193 -18.53 10.83 -0.93
C ILE A 193 -19.92 10.80 -0.29
N LEU A 194 -20.42 11.94 0.19
CA LEU A 194 -21.76 12.01 0.78
C LEU A 194 -22.86 11.67 -0.24
N HIS A 195 -22.64 11.99 -1.51
CA HIS A 195 -23.58 11.66 -2.57
C HIS A 195 -23.63 10.14 -2.87
N ASN A 196 -22.47 9.49 -2.98
CA ASN A 196 -22.38 8.11 -3.48
C ASN A 196 -22.33 7.04 -2.38
N TYR A 197 -21.86 7.38 -1.18
CA TYR A 197 -21.56 6.42 -0.10
C TYR A 197 -22.39 6.68 1.16
N ASN A 198 -23.67 7.04 0.99
CA ASN A 198 -24.61 7.24 2.10
C ASN A 198 -25.50 5.99 2.34
N PRO A 199 -26.14 5.87 3.52
CA PRO A 199 -26.97 4.72 3.87
C PRO A 199 -28.08 4.40 2.87
N LYS A 200 -28.66 5.42 2.21
CA LYS A 200 -29.72 5.22 1.21
C LYS A 200 -29.16 4.53 -0.03
N THR A 201 -28.07 5.04 -0.60
CA THR A 201 -27.40 4.43 -1.76
C THR A 201 -26.92 3.01 -1.46
N TYR A 202 -26.32 2.79 -0.27
CA TYR A 202 -25.94 1.45 0.17
C TYR A 202 -27.13 0.51 0.30
N SER A 203 -28.23 0.94 0.92
CA SER A 203 -29.44 0.11 1.07
C SER A 203 -30.02 -0.29 -0.29
N GLN A 204 -30.08 0.64 -1.24
CA GLN A 204 -30.56 0.37 -2.59
C GLN A 204 -29.65 -0.64 -3.30
N ARG A 205 -28.34 -0.38 -3.35
CA ARG A 205 -27.36 -1.27 -3.99
C ARG A 205 -27.38 -2.67 -3.38
N LEU A 206 -27.50 -2.76 -2.05
CA LEU A 206 -27.59 -4.04 -1.35
C LEU A 206 -28.84 -4.81 -1.80
N ARG A 207 -30.03 -4.17 -1.81
CA ARG A 207 -31.28 -4.80 -2.27
C ARG A 207 -31.19 -5.27 -3.73
N GLU A 208 -30.59 -4.46 -4.61
CA GLU A 208 -30.37 -4.82 -6.01
C GLU A 208 -29.48 -6.06 -6.14
N ILE A 209 -28.38 -6.13 -5.37
CA ILE A 209 -27.48 -7.29 -5.36
C ILE A 209 -28.21 -8.53 -4.85
N TYR A 210 -28.90 -8.45 -3.71
CA TYR A 210 -29.66 -9.59 -3.18
C TYR A 210 -30.74 -10.06 -4.17
N GLY A 211 -31.43 -9.14 -4.83
CA GLY A 211 -32.40 -9.47 -5.87
C GLY A 211 -31.77 -10.15 -7.09
N LYS A 212 -30.55 -9.76 -7.50
CA LYS A 212 -29.82 -10.46 -8.56
C LYS A 212 -29.42 -11.87 -8.14
N VAL A 213 -28.84 -12.00 -6.93
CA VAL A 213 -28.37 -13.29 -6.40
C VAL A 213 -29.53 -14.27 -6.19
N SER A 214 -30.67 -13.80 -5.68
CA SER A 214 -31.84 -14.66 -5.45
C SER A 214 -32.45 -15.21 -6.74
N ASN A 215 -32.26 -14.52 -7.86
CA ASN A 215 -32.88 -14.83 -9.15
C ASN A 215 -31.89 -15.40 -10.19
N SER A 216 -30.61 -15.51 -9.84
CA SER A 216 -29.57 -16.03 -10.73
C SER A 216 -29.07 -17.37 -10.20
N ALA A 217 -29.14 -18.42 -11.03
CA ALA A 217 -28.50 -19.69 -10.69
C ALA A 217 -26.98 -19.48 -10.62
N VAL A 218 -26.40 -19.64 -9.43
CA VAL A 218 -24.96 -19.50 -9.22
C VAL A 218 -24.31 -20.88 -9.17
N LYS A 219 -23.17 -21.03 -9.86
CA LYS A 219 -22.31 -22.20 -9.70
C LYS A 219 -21.38 -21.94 -8.53
N HIS A 220 -21.56 -22.64 -7.41
CA HIS A 220 -20.70 -22.54 -6.22
C HIS A 220 -19.35 -23.25 -6.43
N GLN A 221 -18.64 -22.91 -7.50
CA GLN A 221 -17.32 -23.43 -7.81
C GLN A 221 -16.44 -22.27 -8.28
N ILE A 222 -15.29 -22.14 -7.63
CA ILE A 222 -14.24 -21.19 -8.03
C ILE A 222 -13.10 -22.00 -8.62
N ASP A 223 -12.60 -21.58 -9.78
CA ASP A 223 -11.38 -22.12 -10.35
C ASP A 223 -10.17 -21.58 -9.57
N LYS A 224 -9.56 -22.46 -8.76
CA LYS A 224 -8.40 -22.10 -7.93
C LYS A 224 -7.20 -21.70 -8.78
N ALA A 225 -7.05 -22.26 -9.99
CA ALA A 225 -5.94 -21.91 -10.87
C ALA A 225 -6.08 -20.46 -11.36
N VAL A 226 -7.30 -20.05 -11.71
CA VAL A 226 -7.60 -18.65 -12.08
C VAL A 226 -7.34 -17.70 -10.91
N VAL A 227 -7.81 -18.04 -9.70
CA VAL A 227 -7.54 -17.19 -8.53
C VAL A 227 -6.03 -17.05 -8.31
N ILE A 228 -5.29 -18.17 -8.33
CA ILE A 228 -3.85 -18.14 -8.16
C ILE A 228 -3.17 -17.30 -9.25
N SER A 229 -3.58 -17.38 -10.52
CA SER A 229 -2.98 -16.58 -11.59
C SER A 229 -3.19 -15.08 -11.41
N GLU A 230 -4.30 -14.66 -10.81
CA GLU A 230 -4.58 -13.24 -10.51
C GLU A 230 -3.74 -12.71 -9.33
N PHE A 231 -3.40 -13.57 -8.35
CA PHE A 231 -2.66 -13.14 -7.15
C PHE A 231 -1.16 -13.46 -7.17
N PHE A 232 -0.73 -14.42 -8.00
CA PHE A 232 0.66 -14.83 -8.17
C PHE A 232 1.29 -14.10 -9.36
N ASN A 233 1.29 -12.76 -9.29
CA ASN A 233 1.96 -11.91 -10.27
C ASN A 233 3.37 -11.55 -9.79
N LEU A 234 4.40 -12.04 -10.50
CA LEU A 234 5.80 -11.77 -10.14
C LEU A 234 6.19 -10.28 -10.27
N GLU A 235 5.49 -9.50 -11.07
CA GLU A 235 5.77 -8.06 -11.23
C GLU A 235 5.29 -7.22 -10.02
N GLU A 236 4.38 -7.77 -9.22
CA GLU A 236 3.82 -7.14 -8.02
C GLU A 236 4.11 -7.97 -6.75
N PHE A 237 5.01 -8.96 -6.86
CA PHE A 237 5.30 -9.89 -5.79
C PHE A 237 6.01 -9.20 -4.62
N SER A 238 5.27 -9.03 -3.53
CA SER A 238 5.71 -8.35 -2.32
C SER A 238 6.23 -9.33 -1.28
N LEU A 239 7.46 -9.11 -0.81
CA LEU A 239 8.00 -9.88 0.32
C LEU A 239 7.28 -9.56 1.62
N LEU A 240 6.78 -8.34 1.80
CA LEU A 240 5.90 -7.98 2.94
C LEU A 240 4.65 -8.87 3.04
N LYS A 241 4.17 -9.40 1.91
CA LYS A 241 2.97 -10.26 1.86
C LYS A 241 3.32 -11.74 1.94
N TRP A 242 4.37 -12.16 1.25
CA TRP A 242 4.64 -13.58 0.98
C TRP A 242 5.80 -14.17 1.78
N SER A 243 6.60 -13.34 2.46
CA SER A 243 7.68 -13.80 3.33
C SER A 243 7.30 -13.69 4.80
N ASP A 244 7.90 -14.55 5.61
CA ASP A 244 7.79 -14.46 7.06
C ASP A 244 8.53 -13.20 7.56
N TYR A 245 8.04 -12.60 8.64
CA TYR A 245 8.77 -11.51 9.29
C TYR A 245 10.17 -12.01 9.71
N GLY A 246 11.20 -11.31 9.24
CA GLY A 246 12.59 -11.55 9.62
C GLY A 246 13.18 -10.36 10.36
N GLU A 247 14.05 -10.63 11.33
CA GLU A 247 14.96 -9.64 11.93
C GLU A 247 16.40 -9.88 11.51
#